data_AF-A0A4V1SLB2-F1
#
_entry.id   AF-A0A4V1SLB2-F1
#
_cell.length_a   1.000
_cell.length_b   1.000
_cell.length_c   1.000
_cell.angle_alpha   90.00
_cell.angle_beta   90.00
_cell.angle_gamma   90.00
#
_symmetry.space_group_name_H-M   'P 1'
#
loop_
_entity.id
_entity.type
_entity.pdbx_description
1 polymer ?
#
loop_
_entity_poly.entity_id
_entity_poly.type
_entity_poly.pdbx_seq_one_letter_code
_entity_poly.pdbx_strand_id
1 'polypeptide(L)'
;MNKYGTNGHSLELAQFETPFADVMQREDRSQQLPTENFYENYKLEAESPFSRTYEIGTDLLGTSPQGEDYVGFLSELNDTDFENTLYELAAEAEDSWIPKISNEQAMGANYIPFATKHARDYFEPVAQEAEAMIDRVAEHFSGNNMADYSQQEIQNFFDEISFNHGQFSPAQEQFLGGVFNKIKSVVSKGVDLAKKGISAVGKLLPVNIILDKIKGLVRPLLNKVLKFAIGKLPKNLQPYAQT
;
A
#
# COMPACT_ATOMS: atom_id res chain seq x y z
N MET A 1 -77.44 -14.60 -44.20
CA MET A 1 -78.23 -13.66 -45.03
C MET A 1 -77.92 -12.25 -44.53
N ASN A 2 -77.10 -11.53 -45.31
CA ASN A 2 -76.59 -10.15 -45.29
C ASN A 2 -76.70 -9.20 -44.07
N LYS A 3 -75.56 -8.51 -43.86
CA LYS A 3 -75.28 -7.04 -43.69
C LYS A 3 -74.26 -6.88 -42.54
N TYR A 4 -73.16 -6.12 -42.57
CA TYR A 4 -72.79 -4.81 -43.12
C TYR A 4 -71.24 -4.84 -43.38
N GLY A 5 -70.65 -4.17 -44.37
CA GLY A 5 -70.45 -2.72 -44.49
C GLY A 5 -69.01 -2.35 -44.10
N THR A 6 -68.10 -2.28 -45.08
CA THR A 6 -66.77 -1.66 -44.96
C THR A 6 -66.90 -0.13 -44.86
N ASN A 7 -66.14 0.50 -43.96
CA ASN A 7 -65.56 1.84 -44.15
C ASN A 7 -64.43 2.05 -43.13
N GLY A 8 -63.32 2.61 -43.62
CA GLY A 8 -62.01 2.58 -43.01
C GLY A 8 -61.83 3.38 -41.73
N HIS A 9 -60.69 3.17 -41.10
CA HIS A 9 -59.82 4.19 -40.51
C HIS A 9 -58.50 3.51 -40.14
N SER A 10 -57.42 4.02 -40.73
CA SER A 10 -56.05 3.83 -40.27
C SER A 10 -55.92 4.42 -38.86
N LEU A 11 -55.58 3.57 -37.90
CA LEU A 11 -55.03 3.95 -36.59
C LEU A 11 -53.82 3.03 -36.43
N GLU A 12 -52.67 3.44 -36.96
CA GLU A 12 -51.69 4.23 -36.20
C GLU A 12 -51.34 3.46 -34.92
N LEU A 13 -50.26 2.67 -35.02
CA LEU A 13 -49.60 2.01 -33.91
C LEU A 13 -49.10 3.12 -32.98
N ALA A 14 -49.98 3.62 -32.13
CA ALA A 14 -49.65 4.48 -31.02
C ALA A 14 -48.68 3.72 -30.12
N GLN A 15 -47.40 4.02 -30.32
CA GLN A 15 -46.44 4.34 -29.26
C GLN A 15 -46.75 3.66 -27.93
N PHE A 16 -46.43 2.37 -27.83
CA PHE A 16 -45.95 1.84 -26.57
C PHE A 16 -44.45 2.13 -26.49
N GLU A 17 -44.12 3.40 -26.19
CA GLU A 17 -42.81 3.77 -25.70
C GLU A 17 -42.68 3.17 -24.29
N THR A 18 -42.09 1.98 -24.22
CA THR A 18 -41.59 1.48 -22.94
C THR A 18 -40.38 2.33 -22.56
N PRO A 19 -40.25 2.80 -21.31
CA PRO A 19 -39.14 3.66 -20.87
C PRO A 19 -37.77 2.95 -20.85
N PHE A 20 -37.71 1.72 -21.37
CA PHE A 20 -36.50 0.90 -21.51
C PHE A 20 -36.01 0.80 -22.97
N ALA A 21 -36.73 1.39 -23.95
CA ALA A 21 -36.38 1.27 -25.37
C ALA A 21 -35.30 2.26 -25.83
N ASP A 22 -34.97 3.28 -25.03
CA ASP A 22 -33.81 4.16 -25.25
C ASP A 22 -32.56 3.62 -24.54
N VAL A 23 -32.16 2.39 -24.88
CA VAL A 23 -30.74 2.04 -24.83
C VAL A 23 -30.18 2.39 -26.19
N MET A 24 -29.94 3.69 -26.37
CA MET A 24 -29.00 4.20 -27.35
C MET A 24 -27.80 3.27 -27.35
N GLN A 25 -27.57 2.70 -28.52
CA GLN A 25 -26.41 1.97 -28.96
C GLN A 25 -25.16 2.79 -28.58
N ARG A 26 -24.69 2.60 -27.33
CA ARG A 26 -23.40 3.09 -26.89
C ARG A 26 -22.42 2.26 -27.70
N GLU A 27 -21.89 2.86 -28.76
CA GLU A 27 -20.73 2.34 -29.46
C GLU A 27 -19.78 1.81 -28.39
N ASP A 28 -19.48 0.51 -28.46
CA ASP A 28 -18.42 -0.13 -27.72
C ASP A 28 -17.10 0.56 -28.12
N ARG A 29 -16.84 1.73 -27.54
CA ARG A 29 -15.52 2.00 -27.01
C ARG A 29 -15.37 1.04 -25.85
N SER A 30 -15.07 -0.19 -26.20
CA SER A 30 -14.24 -1.05 -25.39
C SER A 30 -12.99 -0.22 -25.09
N GLN A 31 -13.05 0.56 -24.02
CA GLN A 31 -11.87 0.88 -23.25
C GLN A 31 -11.34 -0.50 -22.89
N GLN A 32 -10.36 -0.96 -23.67
CA GLN A 32 -9.51 -2.08 -23.28
C GLN A 32 -8.88 -1.64 -21.97
N LEU A 33 -9.55 -1.95 -20.86
CA LEU A 33 -8.88 -2.08 -19.59
C LEU A 33 -7.77 -3.11 -19.85
N PRO A 34 -6.51 -2.82 -19.53
CA PRO A 34 -5.40 -3.71 -19.83
C PRO A 34 -5.63 -5.03 -19.10
N THR A 35 -6.16 -6.02 -19.82
CA THR A 35 -6.44 -7.38 -19.33
C THR A 35 -5.17 -8.14 -18.98
N GLU A 36 -4.00 -7.63 -19.37
CA GLU A 36 -2.70 -8.28 -19.10
C GLU A 36 -2.33 -8.30 -17.62
N ASN A 37 -2.88 -7.41 -16.78
CA ASN A 37 -2.47 -7.32 -15.37
C ASN A 37 -3.46 -7.93 -14.38
N PHE A 38 -4.70 -8.28 -14.75
CA PHE A 38 -5.72 -8.68 -13.76
C PHE A 38 -5.38 -9.99 -13.03
N TYR A 39 -4.89 -11.00 -13.75
CA TYR A 39 -4.57 -12.31 -13.17
C TYR A 39 -3.30 -12.29 -12.32
N GLU A 40 -2.27 -11.56 -12.75
CA GLU A 40 -1.05 -11.36 -11.96
C GLU A 40 -1.35 -10.55 -10.70
N ASN A 41 -2.17 -9.50 -10.84
CA ASN A 41 -2.64 -8.70 -9.72
C ASN A 41 -3.35 -9.55 -8.66
N TYR A 42 -4.25 -10.45 -9.07
CA TYR A 42 -4.97 -11.31 -8.12
C TYR A 42 -4.04 -12.30 -7.40
N LYS A 43 -3.08 -12.90 -8.12
CA LYS A 43 -2.10 -13.81 -7.52
C LYS A 43 -1.23 -13.10 -6.48
N LEU A 44 -0.73 -11.91 -6.80
CA LEU A 44 0.11 -11.12 -5.89
C LEU A 44 -0.64 -10.72 -4.61
N GLU A 45 -1.92 -10.35 -4.71
CA GLU A 45 -2.78 -10.11 -3.54
C GLU A 45 -3.11 -11.39 -2.75
N ALA A 46 -3.19 -12.53 -3.43
CA ALA A 46 -3.44 -13.81 -2.79
C ALA A 46 -2.22 -14.34 -2.01
N GLU A 47 -1.00 -14.02 -2.47
CA GLU A 47 0.24 -14.32 -1.76
C GLU A 47 0.45 -13.37 -0.56
N SER A 48 0.25 -12.06 -0.76
CA SER A 48 0.29 -11.09 0.34
C SER A 48 -0.52 -9.81 0.03
N PRO A 49 -1.37 -9.34 0.97
CA PRO A 49 -2.16 -8.11 0.78
C PRO A 49 -1.29 -6.84 0.77
N PHE A 50 0.00 -6.95 1.11
CA PHE A 50 0.91 -5.80 1.24
C PHE A 50 1.79 -5.59 0.00
N SER A 51 2.02 -6.63 -0.81
CA SER A 51 2.94 -6.64 -1.97
C SER A 51 2.77 -5.46 -2.92
N ARG A 52 1.53 -5.05 -3.22
CA ARG A 52 1.28 -3.92 -4.15
C ARG A 52 1.75 -2.55 -3.66
N THR A 53 2.13 -2.39 -2.38
CA THR A 53 2.55 -1.06 -1.86
C THR A 53 3.90 -0.71 -2.45
N TYR A 54 4.69 -1.75 -2.71
CA TYR A 54 6.02 -1.68 -3.24
C TYR A 54 6.02 -1.31 -4.74
N GLU A 55 4.95 -1.59 -5.48
CA GLU A 55 4.84 -1.33 -6.93
C GLU A 55 4.53 0.14 -7.29
N ILE A 56 4.17 1.00 -6.32
CA ILE A 56 3.70 2.38 -6.59
C ILE A 56 4.81 3.30 -7.19
N GLY A 57 6.03 2.80 -7.38
CA GLY A 57 7.15 3.56 -7.96
C GLY A 57 7.86 2.93 -9.16
N THR A 58 7.46 1.74 -9.63
CA THR A 58 8.18 1.01 -10.69
C THR A 58 7.94 1.58 -12.09
N ASP A 59 6.75 2.11 -12.38
CA ASP A 59 6.41 2.66 -13.71
C ASP A 59 7.20 3.93 -14.08
N LEU A 60 7.73 4.65 -13.09
CA LEU A 60 8.49 5.90 -13.32
C LEU A 60 9.96 5.67 -13.67
N LEU A 61 10.49 4.44 -13.55
CA LEU A 61 11.93 4.18 -13.69
C LEU A 61 12.33 3.55 -15.03
N GLY A 62 11.39 2.96 -15.77
CA GLY A 62 11.72 2.21 -17.00
C GLY A 62 12.79 1.13 -16.75
N THR A 63 13.28 0.50 -17.82
CA THR A 63 14.40 -0.45 -17.78
C THR A 63 15.75 0.26 -17.57
N SER A 64 15.81 1.18 -16.60
CA SER A 64 17.04 1.85 -16.23
C SER A 64 17.78 1.03 -15.15
N PRO A 65 19.13 1.10 -15.09
CA PRO A 65 19.89 0.45 -14.03
C PRO A 65 19.48 0.89 -12.61
N GLN A 66 18.92 2.10 -12.47
CA GLN A 66 18.38 2.59 -11.19
C GLN A 66 17.09 1.87 -10.78
N GLY A 67 16.34 1.33 -11.74
CA GLY A 67 15.16 0.49 -11.48
C GLY A 67 15.53 -0.87 -10.91
N GLU A 68 16.66 -1.47 -11.32
CA GLU A 68 17.09 -2.80 -10.85
C GLU A 68 17.43 -2.81 -9.35
N ASP A 69 18.20 -1.82 -8.87
CA ASP A 69 18.54 -1.70 -7.44
C ASP A 69 17.31 -1.41 -6.58
N TYR A 70 16.39 -0.60 -7.11
CA TYR A 70 15.11 -0.32 -6.46
C TYR A 70 14.22 -1.56 -6.39
N VAL A 71 14.09 -2.33 -7.49
CA VAL A 71 13.33 -3.59 -7.52
C VAL A 71 13.94 -4.64 -6.59
N GLY A 72 15.27 -4.75 -6.55
CA GLY A 72 15.97 -5.62 -5.61
C GLY A 72 15.65 -5.24 -4.16
N PHE A 73 15.63 -3.95 -3.84
CA PHE A 73 15.23 -3.45 -2.54
C PHE A 73 13.76 -3.71 -2.21
N LEU A 74 12.83 -3.47 -3.14
CA LEU A 74 11.41 -3.78 -2.95
C LEU A 74 11.17 -5.27 -2.69
N SER A 75 11.98 -6.13 -3.31
CA SER A 75 11.96 -7.57 -3.05
C SER A 75 12.42 -7.89 -1.63
N GLU A 76 13.38 -7.12 -1.08
CA GLU A 76 13.79 -7.26 0.32
C GLU A 76 12.78 -6.70 1.31
N LEU A 77 11.99 -5.69 0.93
CA LEU A 77 10.84 -5.25 1.73
C LEU A 77 9.72 -6.29 1.74
N ASN A 78 9.64 -7.11 0.70
CA ASN A 78 8.68 -8.19 0.55
C ASN A 78 9.26 -9.52 1.07
N ASP A 79 9.78 -9.51 2.29
CA ASP A 79 10.21 -10.73 2.97
C ASP A 79 9.18 -11.19 4.00
N THR A 80 9.11 -12.50 4.19
CA THR A 80 8.12 -13.14 5.07
C THR A 80 8.20 -12.65 6.52
N ASP A 81 9.40 -12.33 7.04
CA ASP A 81 9.53 -11.88 8.43
C ASP A 81 8.93 -10.49 8.61
N PHE A 82 9.21 -9.55 7.70
CA PHE A 82 8.58 -8.22 7.74
C PHE A 82 7.08 -8.30 7.52
N GLU A 83 6.60 -9.15 6.61
CA GLU A 83 5.16 -9.36 6.42
C GLU A 83 4.47 -9.88 7.68
N ASN A 84 5.10 -10.79 8.42
CA ASN A 84 4.57 -11.24 9.71
C ASN A 84 4.40 -10.07 10.68
N THR A 85 5.34 -9.13 10.73
CA THR A 85 5.18 -7.92 11.57
C THR A 85 3.98 -7.06 11.13
N LEU A 86 3.66 -7.01 9.84
CA LEU A 86 2.50 -6.29 9.33
C LEU A 86 1.18 -6.98 9.73
N TYR A 87 1.16 -8.31 9.73
CA TYR A 87 0.00 -9.08 10.19
C TYR A 87 -0.21 -8.94 11.70
N GLU A 88 0.85 -8.99 12.50
CA GLU A 88 0.81 -8.77 13.94
C GLU A 88 0.35 -7.35 14.26
N LEU A 89 0.89 -6.36 13.56
CA LEU A 89 0.49 -4.96 13.69
C LEU A 89 -0.98 -4.75 13.32
N ALA A 90 -1.48 -5.42 12.27
CA ALA A 90 -2.89 -5.37 11.90
C ALA A 90 -3.80 -5.93 13.00
N ALA A 91 -3.42 -7.08 13.58
CA ALA A 91 -4.18 -7.73 14.64
C ALA A 91 -4.21 -6.86 15.91
N GLU A 92 -3.06 -6.35 16.33
CA GLU A 92 -2.97 -5.50 17.53
C GLU A 92 -3.72 -4.17 17.34
N ALA A 93 -3.67 -3.58 16.13
CA ALA A 93 -4.47 -2.42 15.81
C ALA A 93 -5.96 -2.72 15.98
N GLU A 94 -6.44 -3.86 15.46
CA GLU A 94 -7.83 -4.30 15.60
C GLU A 94 -8.27 -4.41 17.08
N ASP A 95 -7.43 -5.07 17.89
CA ASP A 95 -7.62 -5.23 19.34
C ASP A 95 -7.66 -3.89 20.09
N SER A 96 -7.07 -2.82 19.53
CA SER A 96 -7.07 -1.49 20.14
C SER A 96 -8.43 -0.78 20.08
N TRP A 97 -9.32 -1.14 19.14
CA TRP A 97 -10.63 -0.49 18.98
C TRP A 97 -11.83 -1.42 19.17
N ILE A 98 -11.71 -2.73 18.95
CA ILE A 98 -12.81 -3.69 19.18
C ILE A 98 -13.45 -3.51 20.56
N PRO A 99 -12.69 -3.42 21.67
CA PRO A 99 -13.27 -3.30 23.02
C PRO A 99 -14.07 -2.00 23.24
N LYS A 100 -13.87 -0.99 22.38
CA LYS A 100 -14.58 0.30 22.44
C LYS A 100 -15.95 0.24 21.76
N ILE A 101 -16.27 -0.88 21.11
CA ILE A 101 -17.53 -1.09 20.41
C ILE A 101 -18.48 -1.85 21.33
N SER A 102 -19.48 -1.15 21.86
CA SER A 102 -20.49 -1.78 22.72
C SER A 102 -21.52 -2.61 21.95
N ASN A 103 -21.79 -2.25 20.69
CA ASN A 103 -22.70 -2.98 19.80
C ASN A 103 -22.35 -2.70 18.33
N GLU A 104 -21.68 -3.65 17.67
CA GLU A 104 -21.28 -3.54 16.27
C GLU A 104 -22.47 -3.38 15.30
N GLN A 105 -23.56 -4.09 15.55
CA GLN A 105 -24.77 -4.03 14.71
C GLN A 105 -25.45 -2.65 14.80
N ALA A 106 -25.42 -2.02 15.98
CA ALA A 106 -25.96 -0.68 16.17
C ALA A 106 -25.12 0.42 15.50
N MET A 107 -23.82 0.18 15.29
CA MET A 107 -22.96 1.14 14.61
C MET A 107 -23.31 1.29 13.13
N GLY A 108 -23.70 0.20 12.46
CA GLY A 108 -24.05 0.20 11.04
C GLY A 108 -23.00 0.94 10.20
N ALA A 109 -23.43 1.97 9.47
CA ALA A 109 -22.55 2.79 8.62
C ALA A 109 -21.45 3.55 9.38
N ASN A 110 -21.59 3.78 10.69
CA ASN A 110 -20.60 4.49 11.50
C ASN A 110 -19.40 3.62 11.91
N TYR A 111 -19.47 2.31 11.69
CA TYR A 111 -18.39 1.40 12.04
C TYR A 111 -17.09 1.77 11.32
N ILE A 112 -17.12 1.89 9.99
CA ILE A 112 -15.91 2.10 9.18
C ILE A 112 -15.24 3.44 9.51
N PRO A 113 -15.97 4.59 9.60
CA PRO A 113 -15.38 5.85 10.04
C PRO A 113 -14.78 5.77 11.46
N PHE A 114 -15.42 5.07 12.38
CA PHE A 114 -14.95 4.90 13.75
C PHE A 114 -13.63 4.10 13.80
N ALA A 115 -13.60 2.91 13.20
CA ALA A 115 -12.41 2.06 13.16
C ALA A 115 -11.25 2.77 12.45
N THR A 116 -11.54 3.42 11.31
CA THR A 116 -10.55 4.20 10.56
C THR A 116 -9.92 5.30 11.40
N LYS A 117 -10.74 6.05 12.15
CA LYS A 117 -10.22 7.12 13.02
C LYS A 117 -9.32 6.54 14.12
N HIS A 118 -9.80 5.53 14.84
CA HIS A 118 -9.04 4.95 15.95
C HIS A 118 -7.73 4.30 15.50
N ALA A 119 -7.74 3.62 14.37
CA ALA A 119 -6.54 3.02 13.83
C ALA A 119 -5.54 4.08 13.34
N ARG A 120 -6.00 5.18 12.74
CA ARG A 120 -5.13 6.31 12.39
C ARG A 120 -4.48 6.91 13.63
N ASP A 121 -5.26 7.15 14.67
CA ASP A 121 -4.75 7.67 15.95
C ASP A 121 -3.71 6.71 16.56
N TYR A 122 -3.90 5.40 16.38
CA TYR A 122 -2.98 4.35 16.84
C TYR A 122 -1.69 4.27 15.99
N PHE A 123 -1.77 4.43 14.67
CA PHE A 123 -0.61 4.34 13.76
C PHE A 123 0.19 5.66 13.65
N GLU A 124 -0.39 6.81 13.94
CA GLU A 124 0.28 8.10 13.80
C GLU A 124 1.63 8.18 14.55
N PRO A 125 1.76 7.79 15.83
CA PRO A 125 3.07 7.83 16.51
C PRO A 125 4.10 6.89 15.85
N VAL A 126 3.65 5.74 15.33
CA VAL A 126 4.51 4.78 14.62
C VAL A 126 5.01 5.36 13.30
N ALA A 127 4.12 6.00 12.54
CA ALA A 127 4.46 6.66 11.28
C ALA A 127 5.49 7.76 11.52
N GLN A 128 5.27 8.60 12.54
CA GLN A 128 6.19 9.69 12.89
C GLN A 128 7.56 9.18 13.32
N GLU A 129 7.63 8.14 14.16
CA GLU A 129 8.90 7.57 14.60
C GLU A 129 9.67 6.93 13.43
N ALA A 130 8.97 6.18 12.57
CA ALA A 130 9.57 5.59 11.38
C ALA A 130 10.13 6.65 10.42
N GLU A 131 9.36 7.71 10.14
CA GLU A 131 9.78 8.83 9.30
C GLU A 131 10.99 9.57 9.91
N ALA A 132 10.94 9.87 11.21
CA ALA A 132 12.03 10.55 11.93
C ALA A 132 13.29 9.69 12.01
N MET A 133 13.16 8.37 12.09
CA MET A 133 14.27 7.44 12.03
C MET A 133 14.95 7.50 10.66
N ILE A 134 14.17 7.44 9.58
CA ILE A 134 14.70 7.52 8.22
C ILE A 134 15.40 8.85 8.00
N ASP A 135 14.84 9.95 8.50
CA ASP A 135 15.45 11.28 8.41
C ASP A 135 16.80 11.35 9.13
N ARG A 136 16.90 10.81 10.35
CA ARG A 136 18.17 10.75 11.11
C ARG A 136 19.25 9.99 10.34
N VAL A 137 18.88 8.87 9.73
CA VAL A 137 19.82 8.05 8.93
C VAL A 137 20.21 8.79 7.65
N ALA A 138 19.24 9.38 6.94
CA ALA A 138 19.48 10.11 5.70
C ALA A 138 20.36 11.34 5.93
N GLU A 139 20.21 12.02 7.06
CA GLU A 139 21.07 13.14 7.47
C GLU A 139 22.50 12.67 7.76
N HIS A 140 22.66 11.61 8.57
CA HIS A 140 23.98 11.10 8.94
C HIS A 140 24.79 10.62 7.74
N PHE A 141 24.14 9.93 6.81
CA PHE A 141 24.76 9.39 5.61
C PHE A 141 24.60 10.29 4.38
N SER A 142 24.24 11.57 4.58
CA SER A 142 24.14 12.52 3.48
C SER A 142 25.52 12.87 2.92
N GLY A 143 25.62 12.93 1.58
CA GLY A 143 26.80 13.44 0.87
C GLY A 143 27.56 12.39 0.05
N ASN A 144 28.72 12.79 -0.47
CA ASN A 144 29.55 11.99 -1.40
C ASN A 144 30.55 11.06 -0.69
N ASN A 145 30.51 10.97 0.64
CA ASN A 145 31.53 10.30 1.44
C ASN A 145 31.14 8.87 1.84
N MET A 146 30.15 8.28 1.19
CA MET A 146 29.71 6.90 1.49
C MET A 146 30.84 5.87 1.39
N ALA A 147 31.81 6.09 0.51
CA ALA A 147 32.98 5.21 0.40
C ALA A 147 33.91 5.27 1.62
N ASP A 148 33.84 6.35 2.40
CA ASP A 148 34.71 6.59 3.56
C ASP A 148 34.25 5.83 4.80
N TYR A 149 32.96 5.46 4.88
CA TYR A 149 32.42 4.70 6.00
C TYR A 149 32.81 3.23 5.95
N SER A 150 33.22 2.67 7.09
CA SER A 150 33.39 1.23 7.32
C SER A 150 32.09 0.54 7.70
N GLN A 151 31.99 -0.77 7.43
CA GLN A 151 30.85 -1.57 7.89
C GLN A 151 30.73 -1.55 9.42
N GLN A 152 31.87 -1.45 10.12
CA GLN A 152 31.89 -1.31 11.56
C GLN A 152 31.33 0.05 12.02
N GLU A 153 31.67 1.15 11.33
CA GLU A 153 31.11 2.48 11.65
C GLU A 153 29.61 2.53 11.40
N ILE A 154 29.12 1.93 10.31
CA ILE A 154 27.68 1.78 10.06
C ILE A 154 27.04 0.98 11.21
N GLN A 155 27.60 -0.19 11.54
CA GLN A 155 27.09 -1.02 12.62
C GLN A 155 27.01 -0.24 13.94
N ASN A 156 28.09 0.45 14.32
CA ASN A 156 28.14 1.25 15.54
C ASN A 156 27.08 2.36 15.56
N PHE A 157 26.92 3.07 14.44
CA PHE A 157 25.89 4.10 14.32
C PHE A 157 24.48 3.54 14.53
N PHE A 158 24.17 2.40 13.92
CA PHE A 158 22.87 1.75 14.13
C PHE A 158 22.73 1.22 15.56
N ASP A 159 23.79 0.70 16.19
CA ASP A 159 23.73 0.24 17.58
C ASP A 159 23.52 1.40 18.59
N GLU A 160 23.93 2.61 18.23
CA GLU A 160 23.70 3.83 19.03
C GLU A 160 22.29 4.41 18.83
N ILE A 161 21.66 4.17 17.69
CA ILE A 161 20.25 4.53 17.48
C ILE A 161 19.40 3.63 18.38
N SER A 162 18.81 4.25 19.39
CA SER A 162 17.78 3.63 20.22
C SER A 162 16.41 4.22 19.88
N PHE A 163 15.39 3.37 19.96
CA PHE A 163 14.00 3.78 19.96
C PHE A 163 13.52 3.94 21.39
N ASN A 164 12.50 4.78 21.58
CA ASN A 164 11.82 4.83 22.86
C ASN A 164 10.89 3.61 23.01
N HIS A 165 11.49 2.45 23.28
CA HIS A 165 10.81 1.16 23.48
C HIS A 165 9.65 1.22 24.49
N GLY A 166 9.72 2.13 25.46
CA GLY A 166 8.68 2.27 26.49
C GLY A 166 7.36 2.89 26.02
N GLN A 167 7.29 3.45 24.80
CA GLN A 167 6.10 4.16 24.29
C GLN A 167 5.30 3.39 23.23
N PHE A 168 5.85 2.28 22.73
CA PHE A 168 5.25 1.49 21.67
C PHE A 168 4.80 0.13 22.21
N SER A 169 3.75 -0.41 21.62
CA SER A 169 3.32 -1.79 21.90
C SER A 169 4.21 -2.79 21.15
N PRO A 170 4.20 -4.08 21.53
CA PRO A 170 5.09 -5.07 20.93
C PRO A 170 5.02 -5.14 19.39
N ALA A 171 3.82 -5.13 18.80
CA ALA A 171 3.69 -5.19 17.34
C ALA A 171 4.23 -3.93 16.65
N GLN A 172 4.08 -2.77 17.29
CA GLN A 172 4.65 -1.51 16.81
C GLN A 172 6.18 -1.52 16.87
N GLU A 173 6.75 -2.04 17.96
CA GLU A 173 8.20 -2.20 18.08
C GLU A 173 8.77 -3.16 17.04
N GLN A 174 8.09 -4.28 16.79
CA GLN A 174 8.50 -5.25 15.77
C GLN A 174 8.46 -4.63 14.37
N PHE A 175 7.42 -3.86 14.05
CA PHE A 175 7.34 -3.12 12.80
C PHE A 175 8.49 -2.10 12.66
N LEU A 176 8.72 -1.27 13.69
CA LEU A 176 9.80 -0.28 13.70
C LEU A 176 11.18 -0.94 13.57
N GLY A 177 11.39 -2.06 14.27
CA GLY A 177 12.61 -2.87 14.15
C GLY A 177 12.78 -3.47 12.75
N GLY A 178 11.67 -3.91 12.13
CA GLY A 178 11.64 -4.32 10.73
C GLY A 178 12.11 -3.21 9.81
N VAL A 179 11.48 -2.03 9.88
CA VAL A 179 11.85 -0.84 9.10
C VAL A 179 13.32 -0.46 9.31
N PHE A 180 13.78 -0.44 10.56
CA PHE A 180 15.16 -0.16 10.93
C PHE A 180 16.16 -1.12 10.27
N ASN A 181 15.88 -2.42 10.29
CA ASN A 181 16.72 -3.43 9.65
C ASN A 181 16.79 -3.25 8.13
N LYS A 182 15.70 -2.81 7.50
CA LYS A 182 15.68 -2.50 6.05
C LYS A 182 16.53 -1.28 5.73
N ILE A 183 16.41 -0.22 6.53
CA ILE A 183 17.21 1.00 6.38
C ILE A 183 18.70 0.67 6.54
N LYS A 184 19.06 -0.09 7.58
CA LYS A 184 20.43 -0.56 7.83
C LYS A 184 20.99 -1.35 6.64
N SER A 185 20.20 -2.28 6.10
CA SER A 185 20.59 -3.09 4.94
C SER A 185 20.87 -2.22 3.71
N VAL A 186 20.04 -1.21 3.45
CA VAL A 186 20.25 -0.26 2.34
C VAL A 186 21.55 0.51 2.50
N VAL A 187 21.82 1.05 3.69
CA VAL A 187 23.05 1.79 3.97
C VAL A 187 24.27 0.89 3.81
N SER A 188 24.28 -0.29 4.43
CA SER A 188 25.39 -1.26 4.33
C SER A 188 25.69 -1.65 2.89
N LYS A 189 24.65 -1.92 2.08
CA LYS A 189 24.82 -2.22 0.65
C LYS A 189 25.32 -1.03 -0.15
N GLY A 190 24.80 0.17 0.12
CA GLY A 190 25.27 1.40 -0.51
C GLY A 190 26.77 1.61 -0.32
N VAL A 191 27.27 1.37 0.90
CA VAL A 191 28.70 1.45 1.22
C VAL A 191 29.50 0.34 0.54
N ASP A 192 29.03 -0.91 0.53
CA ASP A 192 29.73 -2.00 -0.17
C ASP A 192 29.87 -1.74 -1.67
N LEU A 193 28.83 -1.19 -2.30
CA LEU A 193 28.86 -0.81 -3.71
C LEU A 193 29.81 0.36 -3.96
N ALA A 194 29.77 1.38 -3.10
CA ALA A 194 30.68 2.53 -3.18
C ALA A 194 32.16 2.11 -3.07
N LYS A 195 32.49 1.22 -2.12
CA LYS A 195 33.86 0.71 -1.91
C LYS A 195 34.40 -0.15 -3.02
N LYS A 196 33.53 -0.93 -3.67
CA LYS A 196 33.94 -1.78 -4.80
C LYS A 196 34.31 -0.95 -6.03
N GLY A 197 34.23 0.38 -5.97
CA GLY A 197 34.49 1.24 -7.11
C GLY A 197 33.53 0.95 -8.26
N ILE A 198 32.36 0.35 -7.96
CA ILE A 198 31.24 0.20 -8.89
C ILE A 198 30.56 1.57 -8.99
N SER A 199 31.37 2.61 -9.22
CA SER A 199 30.98 3.91 -9.74
C SER A 199 30.74 3.73 -11.23
N ALA A 200 29.94 2.73 -11.63
CA ALA A 200 29.44 2.65 -12.99
C ALA A 200 28.67 3.95 -13.20
N VAL A 201 29.28 4.86 -13.96
CA VAL A 201 28.87 6.25 -14.18
C VAL A 201 27.35 6.32 -14.37
N GLY A 202 26.61 6.66 -13.30
CA GLY A 202 25.15 6.79 -13.29
C GLY A 202 24.33 5.66 -12.65
N LYS A 203 24.88 4.52 -12.22
CA LYS A 203 24.10 3.38 -11.67
C LYS A 203 23.85 3.41 -10.17
N LEU A 204 24.74 4.01 -9.37
CA LEU A 204 24.55 4.06 -7.93
C LEU A 204 23.52 5.13 -7.58
N LEU A 205 22.33 4.72 -7.17
CA LEU A 205 21.38 5.64 -6.56
C LEU A 205 21.99 6.19 -5.27
N PRO A 206 22.01 7.52 -5.07
CA PRO A 206 22.33 8.09 -3.77
C PRO A 206 21.43 7.44 -2.72
N VAL A 207 22.03 6.94 -1.63
CA VAL A 207 21.28 6.25 -0.58
C VAL A 207 20.13 7.11 -0.06
N ASN A 208 20.30 8.44 -0.02
CA ASN A 208 19.23 9.37 0.34
C ASN A 208 17.99 9.26 -0.56
N ILE A 209 18.13 9.04 -1.86
CA ILE A 209 16.99 8.84 -2.76
C ILE A 209 16.24 7.55 -2.40
N ILE A 210 16.98 6.49 -2.04
CA ILE A 210 16.36 5.23 -1.62
C ILE A 210 15.67 5.43 -0.27
N LEU A 211 16.33 6.05 0.71
CA LEU A 211 15.76 6.35 2.02
C LEU A 211 14.48 7.21 1.92
N ASP A 212 14.47 8.24 1.06
CA ASP A 212 13.28 9.05 0.79
C ASP A 212 12.13 8.21 0.22
N LYS A 213 12.42 7.23 -0.62
CA LYS A 213 11.43 6.28 -1.12
C LYS A 213 10.90 5.38 0.01
N ILE A 214 11.75 4.90 0.91
CA ILE A 214 11.32 4.13 2.09
C ILE A 214 10.38 4.99 2.93
N LYS A 215 10.77 6.24 3.19
CA LYS A 215 9.95 7.20 3.94
C LYS A 215 8.58 7.38 3.29
N GLY A 216 8.57 7.56 1.97
CA GLY A 216 7.33 7.69 1.18
C GLY A 216 6.41 6.46 1.23
N LEU A 217 6.93 5.28 1.60
CA LEU A 217 6.16 4.03 1.70
C LEU A 217 5.57 3.77 3.09
N VAL A 218 6.10 4.40 4.15
CA VAL A 218 5.66 4.16 5.54
C VAL A 218 4.15 4.35 5.69
N ARG A 219 3.63 5.52 5.34
CA ARG A 219 2.19 5.82 5.50
C ARG A 219 1.30 4.99 4.57
N PRO A 220 1.61 4.81 3.27
CA PRO A 220 0.86 3.89 2.41
C PRO A 220 0.78 2.46 2.96
N LEU A 221 1.89 1.96 3.53
CA LEU A 221 1.94 0.62 4.10
C LEU A 221 1.04 0.50 5.34
N LEU A 222 1.14 1.45 6.29
CA LEU A 222 0.27 1.49 7.46
C LEU A 222 -1.21 1.65 7.09
N ASN A 223 -1.52 2.40 6.02
CA ASN A 223 -2.87 2.48 5.49
C ASN A 223 -3.38 1.14 4.91
N LYS A 224 -2.50 0.28 4.38
CA LYS A 224 -2.90 -1.08 3.98
C LYS A 224 -3.10 -2.00 5.16
N VAL A 225 -2.23 -1.92 6.16
CA VAL A 225 -2.40 -2.63 7.45
C VAL A 225 -3.77 -2.28 8.04
N LEU A 226 -4.13 -0.99 8.05
CA LEU A 226 -5.46 -0.52 8.43
C LEU A 226 -6.58 -1.17 7.61
N LYS A 227 -6.51 -1.07 6.28
CA LYS A 227 -7.55 -1.64 5.41
C LYS A 227 -7.69 -3.15 5.59
N PHE A 228 -6.58 -3.84 5.81
CA PHE A 228 -6.56 -5.27 6.08
C PHE A 228 -7.21 -5.61 7.43
N ALA A 229 -6.85 -4.88 8.50
CA ALA A 229 -7.47 -5.03 9.82
C ALA A 229 -8.99 -4.78 9.78
N ILE A 230 -9.44 -3.73 9.08
CA ILE A 230 -10.87 -3.49 8.85
C ILE A 230 -11.49 -4.58 7.95
N GLY A 231 -10.76 -5.07 6.95
CA GLY A 231 -11.27 -6.09 6.02
C GLY A 231 -11.50 -7.47 6.65
N LYS A 232 -10.81 -7.77 7.75
CA LYS A 232 -10.98 -9.01 8.53
C LYS A 232 -12.33 -9.12 9.25
N LEU A 233 -13.12 -8.06 9.24
CA LEU A 233 -14.42 -8.04 9.90
C LEU A 233 -15.44 -8.98 9.25
N PRO A 234 -16.38 -9.53 10.04
CA PRO A 234 -17.38 -10.48 9.57
C PRO A 234 -18.22 -9.93 8.39
N LYS A 235 -18.51 -10.83 7.43
CA LYS A 235 -19.04 -10.56 6.08
C LYS A 235 -20.27 -9.65 5.99
N ASN A 236 -21.03 -9.55 7.07
CA ASN A 236 -22.20 -8.68 7.22
C ASN A 236 -21.86 -7.17 7.24
N LEU A 237 -20.58 -6.78 7.35
CA LEU A 237 -20.12 -5.38 7.31
C LEU A 237 -19.21 -5.04 6.11
N GLN A 238 -18.78 -6.05 5.34
CA GLN A 238 -17.92 -5.88 4.16
C GLN A 238 -18.50 -5.05 2.99
N PRO A 239 -19.82 -4.96 2.73
CA PRO A 239 -20.30 -4.18 1.57
C PRO A 239 -20.01 -2.67 1.67
N TYR A 240 -19.58 -2.17 2.83
CA TYR A 240 -19.22 -0.75 3.02
C TYR A 240 -17.71 -0.46 2.86
N ALA A 241 -16.88 -1.49 2.62
CA ALA A 241 -15.43 -1.34 2.45
C ALA A 241 -14.98 -1.23 0.97
N GLN A 242 -15.91 -1.35 0.00
CA GLN A 242 -15.61 -1.43 -1.43
C GLN A 242 -15.87 -0.14 -2.23
N THR A 243 -16.18 0.98 -1.58
CA THR A 243 -16.36 2.29 -2.23
C THR A 243 -15.21 3.24 -1.98
#